data_AF-A0A150KLH2-F1
#
_entry.id   AF-A0A150KLH2-F1
#
_cell.length_a   1.000
_cell.length_b   1.000
_cell.length_c   1.000
_cell.angle_alpha   90.00
_cell.angle_beta   90.00
_cell.angle_gamma   90.00
#
_symmetry.space_group_name_H-M   'P 1'
#
loop_
_entity.id
_entity.type
_entity.pdbx_description
1 polymer ?
#
loop_
_entity_poly.entity_id
_entity_poly.type
_entity_poly.pdbx_seq_one_letter_code
_entity_poly.pdbx_strand_id
1 'polypeptide(L)'
;MPTVESVNEWIQANVLDSKVWNDAVKKEIAVIQASRNLQRWYPEVELTDEIVSYQAIWELQGLDPVLKYQKQGLKHISEDGDRIEFNTRDKVSPDVRDILGTPLYELEADEPTVILEGGMLI
;
A
#
# COMPACT_ATOMS: atom_id res chain seq x y z
N MET A 1 -10.00 -0.41 16.34
CA MET A 1 -8.73 -0.41 15.57
C MET A 1 -8.10 -1.78 15.76
N PRO A 2 -7.76 -2.49 14.67
CA PRO A 2 -7.12 -3.81 14.72
C PRO A 2 -5.86 -3.81 15.59
N THR A 3 -5.68 -4.86 16.40
CA THR A 3 -4.47 -5.05 17.21
C THR A 3 -3.49 -5.94 16.47
N VAL A 4 -2.23 -5.95 16.90
CA VAL A 4 -1.23 -6.86 16.30
C VAL A 4 -1.63 -8.33 16.47
N GLU A 5 -2.28 -8.66 17.58
CA GLU A 5 -2.76 -10.01 17.88
C GLU A 5 -3.92 -10.40 16.97
N SER A 6 -4.95 -9.54 16.82
CA SER A 6 -6.09 -9.81 15.93
C SER A 6 -5.66 -9.91 14.46
N VAL A 7 -4.75 -9.03 14.03
CA VAL A 7 -4.13 -9.08 12.69
C VAL A 7 -3.34 -10.37 12.51
N ASN A 8 -2.56 -10.79 13.51
CA ASN A 8 -1.81 -12.04 13.42
C ASN A 8 -2.74 -13.25 13.28
N GLU A 9 -3.78 -13.36 14.11
CA GLU A 9 -4.77 -14.44 14.04
C GLU A 9 -5.46 -14.48 12.68
N TRP A 10 -5.86 -13.32 12.17
CA TRP A 10 -6.49 -13.21 10.87
C TRP A 10 -5.56 -13.67 9.74
N ILE A 11 -4.28 -13.23 9.76
CA ILE A 11 -3.27 -13.62 8.77
C ILE A 11 -3.04 -15.13 8.79
N GLN A 12 -2.89 -15.73 9.97
CA GLN A 12 -2.67 -17.19 10.06
C GLN A 12 -3.88 -17.99 9.55
N ALA A 13 -5.09 -17.46 9.70
CA ALA A 13 -6.32 -18.13 9.26
C ALA A 13 -6.62 -17.94 7.78
N ASN A 14 -6.27 -16.80 7.18
CA ASN A 14 -6.77 -16.38 5.87
C ASN A 14 -5.69 -16.15 4.80
N VAL A 15 -4.41 -16.06 5.18
CA VAL A 15 -3.32 -15.77 4.25
C VAL A 15 -2.43 -16.99 4.06
N LEU A 16 -2.44 -17.55 2.84
CA LEU A 16 -1.65 -18.72 2.49
C LEU A 16 -0.13 -18.44 2.48
N ASP A 17 0.28 -17.29 1.94
CA ASP A 17 1.69 -16.86 1.93
C ASP A 17 1.94 -15.82 3.04
N SER A 18 2.00 -16.33 4.28
CA SER A 18 2.28 -15.54 5.47
C SER A 18 3.78 -15.48 5.82
N LYS A 19 4.68 -15.94 4.94
CA LYS A 19 6.12 -16.04 5.23
C LYS A 19 6.72 -14.70 5.65
N VAL A 20 6.44 -13.64 4.88
CA VAL A 20 6.93 -12.29 5.16
C VAL A 20 6.43 -11.77 6.51
N TRP A 21 5.19 -12.11 6.86
CA TRP A 21 4.65 -11.81 8.17
C TRP A 21 5.40 -12.60 9.25
N ASN A 22 5.52 -13.92 9.10
CA ASN A 22 6.12 -14.79 10.10
C ASN A 22 7.57 -14.41 10.42
N ASP A 23 8.36 -14.09 9.40
CA ASP A 23 9.78 -13.74 9.50
C ASP A 23 10.01 -12.29 9.97
N ALA A 24 8.97 -11.45 10.01
CA ALA A 24 9.12 -10.03 10.35
C ALA A 24 9.38 -9.80 11.84
N VAL A 25 10.42 -9.00 12.12
CA VAL A 25 10.74 -8.51 13.47
C VAL A 25 9.86 -7.31 13.87
N LYS A 26 9.46 -6.48 12.89
CA LYS A 26 8.79 -5.19 13.11
C LYS A 26 7.28 -5.22 12.84
N LYS A 27 6.59 -6.30 13.23
CA LYS A 27 5.14 -6.50 13.02
C LYS A 27 4.30 -5.35 13.59
N GLU A 28 4.59 -4.94 14.82
CA GLU A 28 3.87 -3.86 15.49
C GLU A 28 3.97 -2.52 14.74
N ILE A 29 5.18 -2.19 14.27
CA ILE A 29 5.41 -0.97 13.48
C ILE A 29 4.63 -1.05 12.16
N ALA A 30 4.62 -2.22 11.50
CA ALA A 30 3.89 -2.41 10.26
C ALA A 30 2.38 -2.21 10.44
N VAL A 31 1.77 -2.75 11.50
CA VAL A 31 0.34 -2.57 11.79
C VAL A 31 0.01 -1.12 12.10
N ILE A 32 0.84 -0.43 12.87
CA ILE A 32 0.65 1.00 13.19
C ILE A 32 0.77 1.85 11.93
N GLN A 33 1.78 1.60 11.10
CA GLN A 33 1.98 2.34 9.85
C GLN A 33 0.83 2.08 8.87
N ALA A 34 0.46 0.82 8.67
CA ALA A 34 -0.68 0.43 7.84
C ALA A 34 -1.96 1.15 8.29
N SER A 35 -2.28 1.09 9.58
CA SER A 35 -3.49 1.73 10.12
C SER A 35 -3.50 3.25 9.92
N ARG A 36 -2.38 3.92 10.18
CA ARG A 36 -2.25 5.38 9.99
C ARG A 36 -2.38 5.78 8.52
N ASN A 37 -1.73 5.01 7.65
CA ASN A 37 -1.77 5.24 6.21
C ASN A 37 -3.19 5.04 5.66
N LEU A 38 -3.85 3.94 6.04
CA LEU A 38 -5.22 3.66 5.63
C LEU A 38 -6.21 4.71 6.14
N GLN A 39 -6.09 5.16 7.39
CA GLN A 39 -6.91 6.27 7.89
C GLN A 39 -6.71 7.57 7.11
N ARG A 40 -5.50 7.80 6.61
CA ARG A 40 -5.21 8.98 5.79
C ARG A 40 -5.79 8.86 4.38
N TRP A 41 -5.76 7.67 3.79
CA TRP A 41 -6.17 7.44 2.41
C TRP A 41 -7.64 7.06 2.25
N TYR A 42 -8.25 6.53 3.31
CA TYR A 42 -9.63 6.08 3.39
C TYR A 42 -10.25 6.51 4.74
N PRO A 43 -10.41 7.83 4.97
CA PRO A 43 -10.85 8.35 6.27
C PRO A 43 -12.27 7.93 6.67
N GLU A 44 -13.11 7.60 5.70
CA GLU A 44 -14.52 7.22 5.91
C GLU A 44 -14.69 5.70 6.13
N VAL A 45 -13.63 4.91 5.98
CA VAL A 45 -13.67 3.45 6.05
C VAL A 45 -13.35 2.97 7.45
N GLU A 46 -14.16 2.05 7.97
CA GLU A 46 -13.83 1.35 9.20
C GLU A 46 -12.68 0.35 8.95
N LEU A 47 -11.60 0.50 9.72
CA LEU A 47 -10.46 -0.41 9.62
C LEU A 47 -10.80 -1.78 10.21
N THR A 48 -10.97 -2.77 9.34
CA THR A 48 -11.13 -4.19 9.72
C THR A 48 -9.78 -4.89 9.83
N ASP A 49 -9.74 -6.02 10.54
CA ASP A 49 -8.53 -6.86 10.67
C ASP A 49 -8.01 -7.30 9.29
N GLU A 50 -8.91 -7.60 8.34
CA GLU A 50 -8.60 -7.95 6.96
C GLU A 50 -7.83 -6.85 6.22
N ILE A 51 -8.38 -5.63 6.18
CA ILE A 51 -7.78 -4.51 5.44
C ILE A 51 -6.40 -4.17 6.01
N VAL A 52 -6.31 -4.12 7.34
CA VAL A 52 -5.04 -3.83 8.03
C VAL A 52 -4.04 -4.96 7.84
N SER A 53 -4.48 -6.23 7.79
CA SER A 53 -3.61 -7.38 7.51
C SER A 53 -2.96 -7.27 6.14
N TYR A 54 -3.75 -7.03 5.08
CA TYR A 54 -3.22 -6.88 3.73
C TYR A 54 -2.25 -5.72 3.61
N GLN A 55 -2.59 -4.55 4.17
CA GLN A 55 -1.68 -3.41 4.14
C GLN A 55 -0.43 -3.64 4.99
N ALA A 56 -0.52 -4.27 6.17
CA ALA A 56 0.63 -4.54 7.02
C ALA A 56 1.62 -5.49 6.35
N ILE A 57 1.13 -6.53 5.66
CA ILE A 57 1.98 -7.41 4.84
C ILE A 57 2.64 -6.61 3.72
N TRP A 58 1.91 -5.72 3.05
CA TRP A 58 2.45 -4.87 1.99
C TRP A 58 3.56 -3.92 2.46
N GLU A 59 3.42 -3.35 3.65
CA GLU A 59 4.46 -2.51 4.28
C GLU A 59 5.69 -3.35 4.64
N LEU A 60 5.51 -4.56 5.17
CA LEU A 60 6.60 -5.47 5.50
C LEU A 60 7.35 -5.98 4.27
N GLN A 61 6.63 -6.29 3.19
CA GLN A 61 7.25 -6.56 1.90
C GLN A 61 8.02 -5.35 1.36
N GLY A 62 7.65 -4.13 1.78
CA GLY A 62 8.35 -2.90 1.39
C GLY A 62 9.74 -2.75 2.00
N LEU A 63 10.05 -3.52 3.05
CA LEU A 63 11.39 -3.59 3.64
C LEU A 63 12.36 -4.45 2.80
N ASP A 64 11.85 -5.36 1.97
CA ASP A 64 12.66 -6.21 1.09
C ASP A 64 12.25 -6.01 -0.38
N PRO A 65 13.02 -5.21 -1.16
CA PRO A 65 12.69 -4.89 -2.55
C PRO A 65 12.42 -6.13 -3.42
N VAL A 66 13.04 -7.28 -3.13
CA VAL A 66 12.99 -8.48 -3.98
C VAL A 66 11.61 -9.17 -3.94
N LEU A 67 10.95 -9.17 -2.78
CA LEU A 67 9.64 -9.84 -2.59
C LEU A 67 8.48 -9.10 -3.28
N LYS A 68 8.59 -7.79 -3.48
CA LYS A 68 7.56 -6.98 -4.16
C LYS A 68 7.48 -7.25 -5.66
N TYR A 69 8.59 -7.47 -6.33
CA TYR A 69 8.60 -7.72 -7.78
C TYR A 69 7.98 -9.07 -8.16
N GLN A 70 8.01 -10.05 -7.24
CA GLN A 70 7.45 -11.37 -7.49
C GLN A 70 5.91 -11.40 -7.43
N LYS A 71 5.29 -10.56 -6.58
CA LYS A 71 3.80 -10.48 -6.46
C LYS A 71 3.16 -9.55 -7.49
N GLN A 72 3.91 -8.62 -8.08
CA GLN A 72 3.39 -7.70 -9.13
C GLN A 72 3.34 -8.31 -10.53
N GLY A 73 3.60 -9.61 -10.71
CA GLY A 73 3.36 -10.29 -11.98
C GLY A 73 4.25 -9.86 -13.16
N LEU A 74 5.42 -9.27 -12.89
CA LEU A 74 6.37 -8.83 -13.94
C LEU A 74 7.09 -10.03 -14.58
N LYS A 75 6.44 -10.67 -15.56
CA LYS A 75 7.05 -11.63 -16.50
C LYS A 75 7.59 -10.90 -17.74
N HIS A 76 8.51 -9.95 -17.61
CA HIS A 76 9.22 -9.44 -18.80
C HIS A 76 10.69 -9.18 -18.52
N ILE A 77 11.53 -10.12 -18.97
CA ILE A 77 12.93 -9.88 -19.33
C ILE A 77 12.87 -9.32 -20.75
N SER A 78 12.98 -8.00 -20.90
CA SER A 78 13.44 -7.40 -22.15
C SER A 78 14.94 -7.19 -22.02
N GLU A 79 15.69 -8.02 -22.73
CA GLU A 79 17.13 -7.97 -22.91
C GLU A 79 17.46 -6.80 -23.84
N ASP A 80 17.38 -5.56 -23.35
CA ASP A 80 17.99 -4.42 -24.01
C ASP A 80 18.19 -3.28 -23.01
N GLY A 81 19.44 -3.19 -22.51
CA GLY A 81 20.25 -1.99 -22.30
C GLY A 81 19.72 -0.73 -21.60
N ASP A 82 18.44 -0.56 -21.32
CA ASP A 82 17.89 0.69 -20.82
C ASP A 82 17.37 0.57 -19.39
N ARG A 83 17.82 1.54 -18.60
CA ARG A 83 17.51 1.78 -17.19
C ARG A 83 16.05 1.47 -16.90
N ILE A 84 15.80 0.53 -15.98
CA ILE A 84 14.47 0.29 -15.42
C ILE A 84 14.07 1.57 -14.66
N GLU A 85 13.27 2.42 -15.29
CA GLU A 85 12.60 3.50 -14.58
C GLU A 85 11.47 2.88 -13.77
N PHE A 86 11.73 2.76 -12.47
CA PHE A 86 10.77 2.33 -11.47
C PHE A 86 9.62 3.34 -11.42
N ASN A 87 8.59 3.14 -12.23
CA ASN A 87 7.36 3.90 -12.10
C ASN A 87 6.84 3.75 -10.66
N THR A 88 6.40 4.86 -10.12
CA THR A 88 6.36 5.17 -8.69
C THR A 88 5.58 4.11 -7.91
N ARG A 89 6.24 3.53 -6.91
CA ARG A 89 5.71 2.52 -5.98
C ARG A 89 4.29 2.83 -5.51
N ASP A 90 3.36 1.90 -5.73
CA ASP A 90 2.01 1.98 -5.17
C ASP A 90 2.04 1.95 -3.64
N LYS A 91 1.38 2.94 -3.03
CA LYS A 91 1.36 3.14 -1.57
C LYS A 91 0.39 2.19 -0.88
N VAL A 92 -0.67 1.77 -1.58
CA VAL A 92 -1.73 0.89 -1.08
C VAL A 92 -1.52 -0.53 -1.61
N SER A 93 -1.79 -1.55 -0.80
CA SER A 93 -1.82 -2.94 -1.25
C SER A 93 -2.85 -3.14 -2.38
N PRO A 94 -2.57 -3.92 -3.43
CA PRO A 94 -3.56 -4.28 -4.45
C PRO A 94 -4.83 -4.88 -3.86
N ASP A 95 -4.73 -5.80 -2.89
CA ASP A 95 -5.90 -6.41 -2.25
C ASP A 95 -6.77 -5.37 -1.54
N VAL A 96 -6.15 -4.36 -0.94
CA VAL A 96 -6.88 -3.26 -0.29
C VAL A 96 -7.55 -2.36 -1.32
N ARG A 97 -6.92 -2.12 -2.48
CA ARG A 97 -7.55 -1.39 -3.59
C ARG A 97 -8.73 -2.16 -4.18
N ASP A 98 -8.65 -3.48 -4.27
CA ASP A 98 -9.76 -4.30 -4.76
C ASP A 98 -10.97 -4.25 -3.81
N ILE A 99 -10.73 -4.11 -2.50
CA ILE A 99 -11.78 -4.01 -1.48
C ILE A 99 -12.35 -2.57 -1.37
N LEU A 100 -11.48 -1.56 -1.33
CA LEU A 100 -11.85 -0.17 -1.00
C LEU A 100 -11.93 0.78 -2.20
N GLY A 101 -11.41 0.36 -3.36
CA GLY A 101 -11.33 1.20 -4.55
C GLY A 101 -10.18 2.19 -4.52
N THR A 102 -10.38 3.34 -5.18
CA THR A 102 -9.36 4.36 -5.37
C THR A 102 -9.10 5.15 -4.08
N PRO A 103 -7.83 5.31 -3.65
CA PRO A 103 -7.50 6.06 -2.45
C PRO A 103 -7.66 7.58 -2.65
N LEU A 104 -7.90 8.29 -1.55
CA LEU A 104 -8.15 9.74 -1.57
C LEU A 104 -7.04 10.56 -2.23
N TYR A 105 -5.77 10.17 -2.05
CA TYR A 105 -4.64 10.93 -2.63
C TYR A 105 -4.54 10.83 -4.16
N GLU A 106 -5.17 9.82 -4.78
CA GLU A 106 -5.29 9.72 -6.24
C GLU A 106 -6.46 10.58 -6.73
N LEU A 107 -7.57 10.62 -5.97
CA LEU A 107 -8.71 11.50 -6.26
C LEU A 107 -8.33 12.98 -6.17
N GLU A 108 -7.53 13.36 -5.16
CA GLU A 108 -7.01 14.72 -5.01
C GLU A 108 -5.94 15.07 -6.08
N ALA A 109 -5.22 14.09 -6.62
CA ALA A 109 -4.23 14.33 -7.66
C ALA A 109 -4.87 14.54 -9.04
N ASP A 110 -6.07 14.01 -9.25
CA ASP A 110 -6.90 14.25 -10.44
C ASP A 110 -7.66 15.59 -10.37
N GLU A 111 -7.63 16.32 -9.24
CA GLU A 111 -8.11 17.70 -9.23
C GLU A 111 -7.13 18.60 -10.00
N PRO A 112 -7.58 19.32 -11.04
CA PRO A 112 -6.70 20.13 -11.86
C PRO A 112 -6.03 21.18 -10.97
N THR A 113 -4.71 21.23 -11.04
CA THR A 113 -3.92 22.32 -10.46
C THR A 113 -4.52 23.65 -10.88
N VAL A 114 -5.16 24.34 -9.95
CA VAL A 114 -5.73 25.67 -10.20
C VAL A 114 -4.55 26.58 -10.52
N ILE A 115 -4.36 26.86 -11.81
CA ILE A 115 -3.43 27.87 -12.28
C ILE A 115 -3.98 29.20 -11.75
N LEU A 116 -3.40 29.69 -10.65
CA LEU A 116 -3.60 31.04 -10.17
C LEU A 116 -2.95 31.99 -11.18
N GLU A 117 -3.67 32.32 -12.27
CA GLU A 117 -3.33 33.47 -13.09
C GLU A 117 -3.58 34.72 -12.24
N GLY A 118 -2.51 35.20 -11.60
CA GLY A 118 -2.49 36.46 -10.88
C GLY A 118 -2.91 37.59 -11.83
N GLY A 119 -4.08 38.15 -11.55
CA GLY A 119 -4.69 39.21 -12.34
C GLY A 119 -3.77 40.42 -12.54
N MET A 120 -3.69 40.85 -13.79
CA MET A 120 -3.08 42.10 -14.22
C MET A 120 -3.80 43.29 -13.56
N LEU A 121 -3.11 44.03 -12.71
CA LEU A 121 -3.56 45.34 -12.23
C LEU A 121 -3.44 46.34 -13.39
N ILE A 122 -4.58 46.87 -13.82
CA ILE A 122 -4.73 47.98 -14.77
C ILE A 122 -4.28 49.28 -14.10
#